data_AF-A0A1F4AD57-F1
#
_entry.id   AF-A0A1F4AD57-F1
#
_cell.length_a   1.000
_cell.length_b   1.000
_cell.length_c   1.000
_cell.angle_alpha   90.00
_cell.angle_beta   90.00
_cell.angle_gamma   90.00
#
_symmetry.space_group_name_H-M   'P 1'
#
loop_
_entity.id
_entity.type
_entity.pdbx_description
1 polymer ?
#
loop_
_entity_poly.entity_id
_entity_poly.type
_entity_poly.pdbx_seq_one_letter_code
_entity_poly.pdbx_strand_id
1 'polypeptide(L)'
;MSTPDANKQGTPEIDLDEVAKLLQALEQDLASVKGDAKDIQRLRDEVQTLKNVLISPVRRHHWVRDGLHSIRHVFENALDTAVVGGLKGSQYIAEIGRILGM
;
A
#
# COMPACT_ATOMS: atom_id res chain seq x y z
N MET A 1 -25.41 -33.65 14.56
CA MET A 1 -25.20 -32.35 13.88
C MET A 1 -24.21 -31.57 14.71
N SER A 2 -22.95 -31.50 14.29
CA SER A 2 -21.90 -30.82 15.04
C SER A 2 -20.97 -30.11 14.07
N THR A 3 -21.10 -28.79 14.02
CA THR A 3 -19.97 -27.89 13.77
C THR A 3 -20.25 -26.59 14.51
N PRO A 4 -19.64 -26.37 15.68
CA PRO A 4 -19.24 -25.06 16.10
C PRO A 4 -17.76 -24.91 15.72
N ASP A 5 -17.47 -24.43 14.51
CA ASP A 5 -16.13 -23.88 14.25
C ASP A 5 -16.17 -22.42 14.65
N ALA A 6 -15.78 -22.20 15.90
CA ALA A 6 -15.50 -20.89 16.42
C ALA A 6 -14.31 -20.28 15.66
N ASN A 7 -14.33 -18.96 15.57
CA ASN A 7 -13.14 -18.12 15.61
C ASN A 7 -12.40 -17.85 14.28
N LYS A 8 -12.90 -16.85 13.55
CA LYS A 8 -12.02 -15.77 13.06
C LYS A 8 -12.49 -14.43 13.63
N GLN A 9 -12.28 -14.22 14.93
CA GLN A 9 -11.97 -12.87 15.42
C GLN A 9 -10.53 -12.58 14.97
N GLY A 10 -10.36 -12.29 13.69
CA GLY A 10 -9.08 -11.93 13.09
C GLY A 10 -9.19 -10.50 12.60
N THR A 11 -8.20 -9.69 12.95
CA THR A 11 -7.87 -8.37 12.40
C THR A 11 -8.52 -8.07 11.04
N PRO A 12 -9.08 -6.87 10.78
CA PRO A 12 -9.82 -6.55 9.56
C PRO A 12 -9.10 -7.13 8.34
N GLU A 13 -9.80 -8.03 7.64
CA GLU A 13 -9.28 -8.70 6.46
C GLU A 13 -9.00 -7.61 5.42
N ILE A 14 -7.74 -7.47 5.01
CA ILE A 14 -7.36 -6.41 4.06
C ILE A 14 -8.01 -6.71 2.72
N ASP A 15 -8.85 -5.80 2.24
CA ASP A 15 -9.45 -5.87 0.91
C ASP A 15 -8.37 -5.76 -0.17
N LEU A 16 -7.95 -6.91 -0.70
CA LEU A 16 -6.90 -7.01 -1.72
C LEU A 16 -7.27 -6.28 -3.02
N ASP A 17 -8.56 -6.18 -3.33
CA ASP A 17 -9.06 -5.45 -4.50
C ASP A 17 -8.84 -3.93 -4.35
N GLU A 18 -9.12 -3.40 -3.17
CA GLU A 18 -8.86 -1.99 -2.84
C GLU A 18 -7.36 -1.68 -2.86
N VAL A 19 -6.54 -2.61 -2.34
CA VAL A 19 -5.08 -2.48 -2.44
C VAL A 19 -4.61 -2.47 -3.89
N ALA A 20 -5.15 -3.35 -4.74
CA ALA A 20 -4.79 -3.39 -6.16
C ALA A 20 -5.17 -2.11 -6.90
N LYS A 21 -6.34 -1.53 -6.60
CA LYS A 21 -6.76 -0.22 -7.15
C LYS A 21 -5.85 0.91 -6.69
N LEU A 22 -5.51 0.94 -5.39
CA LEU A 22 -4.60 1.93 -4.82
C LEU A 22 -3.22 1.85 -5.47
N LEU A 23 -2.68 0.64 -5.64
CA LEU A 23 -1.41 0.41 -6.33
C LEU A 23 -1.42 0.86 -7.79
N GLN A 24 -2.50 0.60 -8.53
CA GLN A 24 -2.62 1.10 -9.90
C GLN A 24 -2.64 2.63 -9.94
N ALA A 25 -3.41 3.28 -9.06
CA ALA A 25 -3.48 4.73 -8.99
C ALA A 25 -2.10 5.32 -8.64
N LEU A 26 -1.37 4.69 -7.71
CA LEU A 26 0.00 5.06 -7.35
C LEU A 26 0.95 4.92 -8.53
N GLU A 27 0.92 3.80 -9.23
CA GLU A 27 1.78 3.55 -10.39
C GLU A 27 1.56 4.61 -11.49
N GLN A 28 0.30 4.99 -11.75
CA GLN A 28 -0.03 6.06 -12.71
C GLN A 28 0.48 7.43 -12.27
N ASP A 29 0.29 7.79 -11.00
CA ASP A 29 0.76 9.07 -10.45
C ASP A 29 2.30 9.14 -10.50
N LEU A 30 2.96 8.05 -10.08
CA LEU A 30 4.41 7.93 -10.11
C LEU A 30 5.00 7.93 -11.52
N ALA A 31 4.28 7.39 -12.51
CA ALA A 31 4.68 7.46 -13.91
C ALA A 31 4.56 8.88 -14.48
N SER A 32 3.58 9.66 -14.00
CA SER A 32 3.38 11.07 -14.38
C SER A 32 4.42 12.00 -13.75
N VAL A 33 4.93 11.65 -12.57
CA VAL A 33 5.97 12.42 -11.86
C VAL A 33 7.30 12.32 -12.61
N LYS A 34 7.67 13.43 -13.27
CA LYS A 34 9.02 13.66 -13.80
C LYS A 34 9.94 14.10 -12.66
N GLY A 35 10.47 13.12 -11.93
CA GLY A 35 11.47 13.38 -10.89
C GLY A 35 12.28 12.13 -10.57
N ASP A 36 13.60 12.25 -10.62
CA ASP A 36 14.58 11.29 -10.11
C ASP A 36 14.82 11.46 -8.60
N ALA A 37 13.78 11.85 -7.87
CA ALA A 37 13.86 11.90 -6.42
C ALA A 37 14.02 10.46 -5.91
N LYS A 38 15.06 10.23 -5.10
CA LYS A 38 15.37 8.93 -4.51
C LYS A 38 14.16 8.31 -3.80
N ASP A 39 13.35 9.14 -3.17
CA ASP A 39 12.10 8.73 -2.50
C ASP A 39 11.02 8.27 -3.48
N ILE A 40 10.93 8.86 -4.66
CA ILE A 40 10.00 8.46 -5.73
C ILE A 40 10.43 7.14 -6.36
N GLN A 41 11.74 6.94 -6.60
CA GLN A 41 12.25 5.64 -7.07
C GLN A 41 11.97 4.55 -6.04
N ARG A 42 12.21 4.83 -4.76
CA ARG A 42 11.90 3.91 -3.66
C ARG A 42 10.42 3.55 -3.65
N LEU A 43 9.53 4.53 -3.79
CA LEU A 43 8.09 4.30 -3.82
C LEU A 43 7.67 3.40 -5.00
N ARG A 44 8.26 3.61 -6.19
CA ARG A 44 8.02 2.72 -7.35
C ARG A 44 8.46 1.29 -7.09
N ASP A 45 9.59 1.09 -6.39
CA ASP A 45 10.10 -0.23 -6.04
C ASP A 45 9.18 -0.95 -5.04
N GLU A 46 8.72 -0.26 -4.00
CA GLU A 46 7.76 -0.79 -3.02
C GLU A 46 6.42 -1.14 -3.67
N VAL A 47 5.90 -0.26 -4.55
CA VAL A 47 4.65 -0.50 -5.31
C VAL A 47 4.78 -1.75 -6.19
N GLN A 48 5.89 -1.91 -6.91
CA GLN A 48 6.13 -3.10 -7.73
C GLN A 48 6.28 -4.36 -6.87
N THR A 49 6.96 -4.27 -5.74
CA THR A 49 7.11 -5.39 -4.81
C THR A 49 5.76 -5.84 -4.28
N LEU A 50 4.91 -4.90 -3.84
CA LEU A 50 3.57 -5.22 -3.35
C LEU A 50 2.68 -5.81 -4.45
N LYS A 51 2.76 -5.27 -5.67
CA LYS A 51 2.07 -5.82 -6.85
C LYS A 51 2.50 -7.27 -7.12
N ASN A 52 3.81 -7.57 -7.03
CA ASN A 52 4.33 -8.93 -7.16
C ASN A 52 3.82 -9.87 -6.06
N VAL A 53 3.65 -9.37 -4.83
CA VAL A 53 3.04 -10.13 -3.73
C VAL A 53 1.56 -10.41 -4.00
N LEU A 54 0.81 -9.46 -4.55
CA LEU A 54 -0.62 -9.62 -4.88
C LEU A 54 -0.87 -10.64 -6.01
N ILE A 55 -0.01 -10.67 -7.04
CA ILE A 55 -0.10 -11.65 -8.13
C ILE A 55 0.43 -13.04 -7.73
N SER A 56 1.18 -13.13 -6.62
CA SER A 56 1.76 -14.40 -6.17
C SER A 56 0.68 -15.39 -5.73
N PRO A 57 0.78 -16.68 -6.09
CA PRO A 57 -0.18 -17.71 -5.68
C PRO A 57 -0.18 -17.95 -4.15
N VAL A 58 0.86 -17.53 -3.43
CA VAL A 58 0.96 -17.60 -1.97
C VAL A 58 0.55 -16.26 -1.36
N ARG A 59 -0.73 -15.92 -1.46
CA ARG A 59 -1.27 -14.65 -0.95
C ARG A 59 -1.33 -14.67 0.57
N ARG A 60 -0.42 -13.94 1.23
CA ARG A 60 -0.44 -13.75 2.68
C ARG A 60 -0.87 -12.33 3.03
N HIS A 61 -2.01 -12.18 3.71
CA HIS A 61 -2.52 -10.87 4.14
C HIS A 61 -1.50 -10.06 4.96
N HIS A 62 -0.63 -10.73 5.72
CA HIS A 62 0.42 -10.04 6.48
C HIS A 62 1.49 -9.40 5.59
N TRP A 63 1.84 -10.00 4.43
CA TRP A 63 2.78 -9.37 3.49
C TRP A 63 2.14 -8.15 2.81
N VAL A 64 0.84 -8.22 2.53
CA VAL A 64 0.12 -7.08 1.96
C VAL A 64 0.04 -5.92 2.97
N ARG A 65 -0.26 -6.25 4.23
CA ARG A 65 -0.22 -5.28 5.34
C ARG A 65 1.14 -4.61 5.48
N ASP A 66 2.21 -5.40 5.43
CA ASP A 66 3.58 -4.92 5.58
C ASP A 66 3.98 -3.99 4.44
N GLY A 67 3.67 -4.37 3.18
CA GLY A 67 3.93 -3.53 2.02
C GLY A 67 3.14 -2.22 2.03
N LEU A 68 1.87 -2.25 2.45
CA LEU A 68 1.08 -1.03 2.64
C LEU A 68 1.71 -0.10 3.69
N HIS A 69 2.18 -0.66 4.80
CA HIS A 69 2.84 0.10 5.85
C HIS A 69 4.16 0.73 5.35
N SER A 70 4.93 -0.01 4.55
CA SER A 70 6.16 0.49 3.92
C SER A 70 5.88 1.64 2.96
N ILE A 71 4.89 1.50 2.05
CA ILE A 71 4.46 2.55 1.12
C ILE A 71 4.05 3.83 1.89
N ARG A 72 3.24 3.68 2.96
CA ARG A 72 2.84 4.79 3.83
C ARG A 72 4.05 5.51 4.43
N HIS A 73 5.02 4.77 4.95
CA HIS A 73 6.22 5.33 5.55
C HIS A 73 7.10 6.05 4.52
N VAL A 74 7.20 5.54 3.28
CA VAL A 74 7.91 6.25 2.20
C VAL A 74 7.22 7.57 1.86
N PHE A 75 5.88 7.61 1.82
CA PHE A 75 5.14 8.86 1.65
C PHE A 75 5.34 9.85 2.80
N GLU A 76 5.35 9.39 4.05
CA GLU A 76 5.62 10.25 5.21
C GLU A 76 7.00 10.90 5.11
N ASN A 77 8.03 10.14 4.74
CA ASN A 77 9.38 10.66 4.52
C ASN A 77 9.45 11.62 3.30
N ALA A 78 8.73 11.31 2.22
CA ALA A 78 8.70 12.15 1.03
C ALA A 78 7.96 13.49 1.24
N LEU A 79 6.96 13.51 2.13
CA LEU A 79 6.28 14.74 2.55
C LEU A 79 7.16 15.60 3.46
N ASP A 80 7.84 14.98 4.43
CA ASP A 80 8.76 15.68 5.35
C ASP A 80 9.89 16.40 4.60
N THR A 81 10.40 15.78 3.54
CA THR A 81 11.46 16.35 2.70
C THR A 81 10.99 17.48 1.76
N ALA A 82 9.71 17.86 1.78
CA ALA A 82 9.10 18.90 0.93
C ALA A 82 9.33 18.70 -0.59
N VAL A 83 9.77 17.52 -1.01
CA VAL A 83 10.04 17.15 -2.42
C VAL A 83 8.73 16.97 -3.20
N VAL A 84 7.62 16.76 -2.48
CA VAL A 84 6.34 16.34 -3.04
C VAL A 84 5.34 17.51 -3.02
N GLY A 85 5.69 18.62 -3.68
CA GLY A 85 4.75 19.71 -3.96
C GLY A 85 3.66 19.37 -4.99
N GLY A 86 3.49 18.08 -5.34
CA GLY A 86 2.66 17.65 -6.47
C GLY A 86 2.03 16.25 -6.37
N LEU A 87 2.58 15.29 -5.62
CA LEU A 87 1.83 14.04 -5.36
C LEU A 87 0.86 14.25 -4.20
N LYS A 88 -0.26 13.55 -4.29
CA LYS A 88 -1.29 13.45 -3.23
C LYS A 88 -0.83 12.54 -2.09
N GLY A 89 0.42 12.69 -1.62
CA GLY A 89 1.04 11.80 -0.63
C GLY A 89 0.21 11.70 0.67
N SER A 90 -0.35 12.81 1.14
CA SER A 90 -1.23 12.83 2.30
C SER A 90 -2.56 12.08 2.08
N GLN A 91 -3.12 12.15 0.87
CA GLN A 91 -4.32 11.38 0.50
C GLN A 91 -4.02 9.88 0.47
N TYR A 92 -2.88 9.48 -0.09
CA TYR A 92 -2.48 8.08 -0.11
C TYR A 92 -2.21 7.53 1.29
N ILE A 93 -1.56 8.31 2.17
CA ILE A 93 -1.39 7.93 3.58
C ILE A 93 -2.74 7.69 4.26
N ALA A 94 -3.73 8.55 4.02
CA ALA A 94 -5.06 8.42 4.60
C ALA A 94 -5.82 7.19 4.06
N GLU A 95 -5.79 6.95 2.75
CA GLU A 95 -6.45 5.79 2.14
C GLU A 95 -5.78 4.48 2.56
N ILE A 96 -4.45 4.44 2.65
CA ILE A 96 -3.71 3.30 3.18
C ILE A 96 -4.07 3.06 4.65
N GLY A 97 -4.16 4.11 5.47
CA GLY A 97 -4.60 4.01 6.86
C GLY A 97 -6.01 3.41 6.98
N ARG A 98 -6.94 3.85 6.12
CA ARG A 98 -8.30 3.31 6.05
C ARG A 98 -8.33 1.82 5.69
N ILE A 99 -7.55 1.40 4.69
CA ILE A 99 -7.43 -0.01 4.28
C ILE A 99 -6.82 -0.86 5.41
N LEU A 100 -5.88 -0.28 6.16
CA LEU A 100 -5.25 -0.93 7.31
C LEU A 100 -6.14 -0.94 8.57
N GLY A 101 -7.24 -0.17 8.58
CA GLY A 101 -8.15 -0.04 9.71
C GLY A 101 -7.55 0.72 10.90
N MET A 102 -6.69 1.71 10.63
CA MET A 102 -6.05 2.58 11.62
C MET A 102 -6.80 3.90 11.83
#